data_AF-A0A2E7UCT2-F1
#
_entry.id   AF-A0A2E7UCT2-F1
#
_cell.length_a   1.000
_cell.length_b   1.000
_cell.length_c   1.000
_cell.angle_alpha   90.00
_cell.angle_beta   90.00
_cell.angle_gamma   90.00
#
_symmetry.space_group_name_H-M   'P 1'
#
loop_
_entity.id
_entity.type
_entity.pdbx_description
1 polymer ?
#
loop_
_entity_poly.entity_id
_entity_poly.type
_entity_poly.pdbx_seq_one_letter_code
_entity_poly.pdbx_strand_id
1 'polypeptide(L)'
;MKIFPTATAAVLLALGMGTPALAQSEGGDRVNMVIAYDEDDCPEKTADNEIVVCQIVVEAERYRIPTPLRYSDDPENTAWAQRVEAFRFIGDFGAMSCSPTGAAGFTGCTQKMIDAAYEAREGGSAVRFGQLIAEARAERLSMIDEDAAAEQERVEMIEREYNERLEREREAEVAAEPLPEPESSAEIGGDD
;
A
#
# COMPACT_ATOMS: atom_id res chain seq x y z
N MET A 1 -33.86 -57.21 -13.83
CA MET A 1 -33.90 -56.55 -12.50
C MET A 1 -32.78 -55.51 -12.49
N LYS A 2 -32.96 -54.26 -12.95
CA LYS A 2 -33.61 -53.11 -12.28
C LYS A 2 -33.06 -52.85 -10.87
N ILE A 3 -32.08 -51.95 -10.76
CA ILE A 3 -32.06 -50.82 -9.81
C ILE A 3 -31.31 -49.64 -10.49
N PHE A 4 -31.83 -48.44 -10.27
CA PHE A 4 -31.67 -47.19 -11.02
C PHE A 4 -30.38 -46.39 -10.74
N PRO A 5 -30.01 -45.42 -11.63
CA PRO A 5 -28.79 -44.62 -11.55
C PRO A 5 -28.99 -43.42 -10.61
N THR A 6 -28.02 -43.16 -9.72
CA THR A 6 -28.03 -41.93 -8.91
C THR A 6 -27.35 -40.80 -9.64
N ALA A 7 -28.16 -39.78 -9.86
CA ALA A 7 -27.86 -38.53 -10.51
C ALA A 7 -26.79 -37.70 -9.77
N THR A 8 -26.02 -36.98 -10.59
CA THR A 8 -25.50 -35.63 -10.39
C THR A 8 -25.83 -34.94 -9.06
N ALA A 9 -24.78 -34.59 -8.31
CA ALA A 9 -24.70 -33.36 -7.55
C ALA A 9 -23.22 -32.93 -7.49
N ALA A 10 -22.79 -32.24 -8.55
CA ALA A 10 -21.59 -31.42 -8.51
C ALA A 10 -21.86 -30.24 -7.56
N VAL A 11 -21.47 -30.37 -6.29
CA VAL A 11 -21.35 -29.22 -5.40
C VAL A 11 -19.95 -28.67 -5.59
N LEU A 12 -19.90 -27.58 -6.35
CA LEU A 12 -18.75 -26.69 -6.53
C LEU A 12 -18.25 -26.22 -5.16
N LEU A 13 -17.27 -26.94 -4.61
CA LEU A 13 -16.43 -26.45 -3.52
C LEU A 13 -15.28 -25.63 -4.13
N ALA A 14 -15.61 -24.51 -4.77
CA ALA A 14 -14.66 -23.53 -5.31
C ALA A 14 -14.55 -22.30 -4.40
N LEU A 15 -14.46 -22.51 -3.08
CA LEU A 15 -14.08 -21.46 -2.15
C LEU A 15 -12.59 -21.60 -1.83
N GLY A 16 -11.81 -20.63 -2.28
CA GLY A 16 -10.58 -20.24 -1.60
C GLY A 16 -9.27 -20.84 -2.08
N MET A 17 -9.12 -21.19 -3.36
CA MET A 17 -7.77 -21.15 -3.95
C MET A 17 -7.46 -19.69 -4.24
N GLY A 18 -6.69 -19.08 -3.33
CA GLY A 18 -6.21 -17.72 -3.44
C GLY A 18 -5.62 -17.47 -4.82
N THR A 19 -6.02 -16.35 -5.41
CA THR A 19 -5.35 -15.73 -6.54
C THR A 19 -4.20 -14.89 -5.97
N PRO A 20 -2.95 -15.38 -5.89
CA PRO A 20 -1.79 -14.55 -5.59
C PRO A 20 -1.47 -13.54 -6.71
N ALA A 21 -2.33 -13.41 -7.72
CA ALA A 21 -2.10 -12.60 -8.91
C ALA A 21 -2.56 -11.14 -8.75
N LEU A 22 -3.49 -10.83 -7.84
CA LEU A 22 -3.96 -9.44 -7.63
C LEU A 22 -3.07 -8.62 -6.67
N ALA A 23 -2.00 -9.22 -6.12
CA ALA A 23 -1.02 -8.52 -5.29
C ALA A 23 0.19 -7.97 -6.08
N GLN A 24 0.22 -8.13 -7.41
CA GLN A 24 1.30 -7.63 -8.27
C GLN A 24 0.88 -6.40 -9.10
N SER A 25 -0.37 -5.96 -9.01
CA SER A 25 -0.89 -4.85 -9.83
C SER A 25 -0.85 -3.48 -9.15
N GLU A 26 -0.21 -3.34 -7.99
CA GLU A 26 -0.06 -2.04 -7.33
C GLU A 26 1.21 -1.35 -7.83
N GLY A 27 1.09 -0.76 -9.03
CA GLY A 27 2.10 0.06 -9.71
C GLY A 27 3.13 -0.77 -10.47
N GLY A 28 3.07 -0.75 -11.80
CA GLY A 28 4.15 -1.24 -12.70
C GLY A 28 5.42 -0.39 -12.63
N ASP A 29 5.72 0.15 -11.44
CA ASP A 29 6.82 1.04 -11.14
C ASP A 29 8.08 0.19 -10.98
N ARG A 30 9.13 0.51 -11.74
CA ARG A 30 10.44 -0.10 -11.50
C ARG A 30 11.07 0.61 -10.30
N VAL A 31 11.40 -0.15 -9.26
CA VAL A 31 12.10 0.39 -8.09
C VAL A 31 13.59 0.11 -8.24
N ASN A 32 14.40 1.17 -8.21
CA ASN A 32 15.85 1.10 -8.27
C ASN A 32 16.42 1.56 -6.92
N MET A 33 17.02 0.63 -6.19
CA MET A 33 17.54 0.86 -4.85
C MET A 33 19.05 1.08 -4.91
N VAL A 34 19.51 2.28 -4.57
CA VAL A 34 20.94 2.63 -4.63
C VAL A 34 21.42 3.09 -3.26
N ILE A 35 22.57 2.58 -2.85
CA ILE A 35 23.27 3.03 -1.63
C ILE A 35 24.40 3.93 -2.11
N ALA A 36 24.26 5.24 -1.88
CA ALA A 36 25.21 6.25 -2.31
C ALA A 36 25.97 6.81 -1.09
N TYR A 37 27.19 7.29 -1.31
CA TYR A 37 28.03 7.87 -0.25
C TYR A 37 28.03 9.40 -0.26
N ASP A 38 27.52 9.98 -1.34
CA ASP A 38 27.34 11.41 -1.55
C ASP A 38 25.98 11.66 -2.22
N GLU A 39 25.41 12.85 -2.08
CA GLU A 39 24.13 13.22 -2.71
C GLU A 39 24.25 13.23 -4.25
N ASP A 40 25.42 13.67 -4.75
CA ASP A 40 25.72 13.78 -6.18
C ASP A 40 25.91 12.41 -6.88
N ASP A 41 26.13 11.32 -6.12
CA ASP A 41 26.30 9.96 -6.65
C ASP A 41 24.95 9.23 -6.84
N CYS A 42 23.84 9.81 -6.39
CA CYS A 42 22.51 9.24 -6.58
C CYS A 42 22.06 9.39 -8.04
N PRO A 43 21.74 8.31 -8.78
CA PRO A 43 21.32 8.43 -10.17
C PRO A 43 19.95 9.12 -10.27
N GLU A 44 19.83 10.05 -11.21
CA GLU A 44 18.54 10.65 -11.54
C GLU A 44 17.59 9.62 -12.19
N LYS A 45 16.28 9.84 -12.04
CA LYS A 45 15.24 9.00 -12.62
C LYS A 45 15.42 8.93 -14.14
N THR A 46 15.70 7.73 -14.66
CA THR A 46 15.92 7.52 -16.11
C THR A 46 14.62 7.34 -16.88
N ALA A 47 13.52 7.03 -16.20
CA ALA A 47 12.18 6.89 -16.77
C ALA A 47 11.12 7.42 -15.79
N ASP A 48 10.02 7.95 -16.32
CA ASP A 48 8.95 8.57 -15.53
C ASP A 48 8.26 7.59 -14.57
N ASN A 49 8.34 6.28 -14.85
CA ASN A 49 7.81 5.19 -14.02
C ASN A 49 8.87 4.50 -13.13
N GLU A 50 10.00 5.16 -12.87
CA GLU A 50 11.08 4.63 -12.02
C GLU A 50 11.15 5.36 -10.67
N ILE A 51 11.06 4.60 -9.58
CA ILE A 51 11.26 5.09 -8.21
C ILE A 51 12.70 4.79 -7.81
N VAL A 52 13.55 5.82 -7.76
CA VAL A 52 14.91 5.71 -7.25
C VAL A 52 14.89 6.02 -5.74
N VAL A 53 15.25 5.05 -4.91
CA VAL A 53 15.40 5.25 -3.46
C VAL A 53 16.88 5.22 -3.13
N CYS A 54 17.43 6.40 -2.84
CA CYS A 54 18.82 6.57 -2.43
C CYS A 54 18.95 6.64 -0.91
N GLN A 55 19.72 5.72 -0.35
CA GLN A 55 20.12 5.77 1.06
C GLN A 55 21.55 6.31 1.13
N ILE A 56 21.72 7.50 1.71
CA ILE A 56 23.02 8.15 1.87
C ILE A 56 23.72 7.57 3.10
N VAL A 57 24.93 7.07 2.92
CA VAL A 57 25.79 6.60 4.02
C VAL A 57 26.91 7.59 4.24
N VAL A 58 27.19 7.96 5.50
CA VAL A 58 28.23 8.94 5.83
C VAL A 58 29.61 8.53 5.29
N GLU A 59 30.41 9.48 4.82
CA GLU A 59 31.70 9.23 4.18
C GLU A 59 32.68 8.39 5.04
N ALA A 60 32.62 8.56 6.37
CA ALA A 60 33.42 7.77 7.31
C ALA A 60 33.12 6.25 7.27
N GLU A 61 31.97 5.85 6.74
CA GLU A 61 31.58 4.45 6.58
C GLU A 61 32.12 3.83 5.28
N ARG A 62 32.69 4.62 4.36
CA ARG A 62 33.21 4.14 3.05
C ARG A 62 34.31 3.09 3.17
N TYR A 63 35.19 3.22 4.15
CA TYR A 63 36.32 2.30 4.37
C TYR A 63 36.11 1.35 5.55
N ARG A 64 34.91 1.36 6.15
CA ARG A 64 34.58 0.57 7.33
C ARG A 64 33.59 -0.53 6.96
N ILE A 65 33.65 -1.65 7.68
CA ILE A 65 32.62 -2.70 7.57
C ILE A 65 31.26 -2.05 7.89
N PRO A 66 30.23 -2.20 7.03
CA PRO A 66 28.91 -1.64 7.26
C PRO A 66 28.39 -2.03 8.64
N THR A 67 27.73 -1.11 9.34
CA THR A 67 27.16 -1.35 10.67
C THR A 67 26.43 -2.69 10.85
N PRO A 68 25.53 -3.13 9.94
CA PRO A 68 24.86 -4.43 10.08
C PRO A 68 25.79 -5.65 10.01
N LEU A 69 27.00 -5.49 9.46
CA LEU A 69 28.00 -6.56 9.34
C LEU A 69 29.11 -6.45 10.40
N ARG A 70 29.07 -5.45 11.27
CA ARG A 70 30.06 -5.29 12.35
C ARG A 70 29.88 -6.32 13.45
N TYR A 71 28.64 -6.73 13.66
CA TYR A 71 28.26 -7.68 14.68
C TYR A 71 27.80 -8.95 13.99
N SER A 72 28.25 -10.09 14.51
CA SER A 72 27.87 -11.40 14.02
C SER A 72 27.27 -12.16 15.20
N ASP A 73 26.08 -12.71 14.97
CA ASP A 73 25.40 -13.60 15.92
C ASP A 73 25.96 -15.04 15.87
N ASP A 74 27.11 -15.24 15.21
CA ASP A 74 27.76 -16.54 15.19
C ASP A 74 28.20 -16.94 16.62
N PRO A 75 27.77 -18.12 17.12
CA PRO A 75 28.15 -18.58 18.44
C PRO A 75 29.67 -18.68 18.65
N GLU A 76 30.48 -18.81 17.59
CA GLU A 76 31.94 -18.82 17.66
C GLU A 76 32.52 -17.48 18.16
N ASN A 77 31.85 -16.37 17.91
CA ASN A 77 32.27 -15.02 18.31
C ASN A 77 31.99 -14.68 19.78
N THR A 78 31.32 -15.57 20.52
CA THR A 78 31.07 -15.39 21.97
C THR A 78 32.38 -15.50 22.76
N ALA A 79 32.63 -14.59 23.69
CA ALA A 79 33.83 -14.64 24.53
C ALA A 79 33.86 -15.94 25.37
N TRP A 80 35.03 -16.58 25.49
CA TRP A 80 35.17 -17.85 26.24
C TRP A 80 34.63 -17.76 27.68
N ALA A 81 34.85 -16.63 28.36
CA ALA A 81 34.32 -16.40 29.71
C ALA A 81 32.79 -16.50 29.78
N GLN A 82 32.07 -15.97 28.78
CA GLN A 82 30.61 -16.09 28.72
C GLN A 82 30.15 -17.52 28.45
N ARG A 83 30.88 -18.27 27.62
CA ARG A 83 30.59 -19.70 27.38
C ARG A 83 30.73 -20.52 28.66
N VAL A 84 31.79 -20.27 29.44
CA VAL A 84 32.00 -20.92 30.73
C VAL A 84 30.93 -20.55 31.74
N GLU A 85 30.47 -19.30 31.74
CA GLU A 85 29.36 -18.86 32.58
C GLU A 85 28.05 -19.54 32.20
N ALA A 86 27.77 -19.71 30.90
CA ALA A 86 26.61 -20.44 30.42
C ALA A 86 26.58 -21.90 30.90
N PHE A 87 27.73 -22.55 31.07
CA PHE A 87 27.80 -23.90 31.62
C PHE A 87 27.26 -24.02 33.05
N ARG A 88 27.22 -22.93 33.84
CA ARG A 88 26.63 -22.93 35.18
C ARG A 88 25.12 -23.13 35.18
N PHE A 89 24.46 -22.78 34.07
CA PHE A 89 23.02 -22.83 33.91
C PHE A 89 22.55 -24.08 33.15
N ILE A 90 23.47 -24.95 32.71
CA ILE A 90 23.11 -26.25 32.12
C ILE A 90 22.43 -27.10 33.20
N GLY A 91 21.15 -27.41 33.00
CA GLY A 91 20.32 -28.13 33.97
C GLY A 91 19.29 -27.28 34.69
N ASP A 92 19.37 -25.95 34.56
CA ASP A 92 18.36 -25.02 35.10
C ASP A 92 17.12 -24.98 34.19
N PHE A 93 16.34 -26.06 34.23
CA PHE A 93 15.10 -26.22 33.46
C PHE A 93 13.90 -26.13 34.42
N GLY A 94 13.48 -24.91 34.75
CA GLY A 94 12.44 -24.67 35.74
C GLY A 94 11.78 -23.31 35.60
N ALA A 95 10.87 -23.00 36.53
CA ALA A 95 10.27 -21.67 36.61
C ALA A 95 11.38 -20.61 36.77
N MET A 96 11.25 -19.49 36.05
CA MET A 96 12.23 -18.39 35.99
C MET A 96 13.52 -18.68 35.20
N SER A 97 13.68 -19.85 34.57
CA SER A 97 14.83 -20.07 33.69
C SER A 97 14.54 -19.63 32.25
N CYS A 98 15.58 -19.17 31.54
CA CYS A 98 15.48 -18.66 30.17
C CYS A 98 15.29 -19.77 29.11
N SER A 99 15.03 -21.01 29.55
CA SER A 99 14.91 -22.18 28.69
C SER A 99 13.44 -22.51 28.39
N PRO A 100 13.09 -22.81 27.12
CA PRO A 100 11.75 -23.28 26.77
C PRO A 100 11.48 -24.73 27.22
N THR A 101 12.49 -25.46 27.71
CA THR A 101 12.36 -26.86 28.15
C THR A 101 12.16 -26.96 29.67
N GLY A 102 11.23 -27.83 30.10
CA GLY A 102 10.93 -28.11 31.51
C GLY A 102 9.55 -27.61 31.97
N ALA A 103 9.16 -27.97 33.20
CA ALA A 103 7.92 -27.49 33.79
C ALA A 103 8.05 -25.98 34.11
N ALA A 104 7.07 -25.20 33.67
CA ALA A 104 7.04 -23.74 33.82
C ALA A 104 8.21 -22.97 33.15
N GLY A 105 8.93 -23.56 32.19
CA GLY A 105 9.99 -22.84 31.43
C GLY A 105 9.48 -21.62 30.64
N PHE A 106 8.18 -21.57 30.35
CA PHE A 106 7.53 -20.40 29.74
C PHE A 106 7.48 -19.17 30.65
N THR A 107 7.79 -19.26 31.95
CA THR A 107 7.69 -18.11 32.87
C THR A 107 8.96 -17.27 32.93
N GLY A 108 10.10 -17.76 32.42
CA GLY A 108 11.37 -17.04 32.49
C GLY A 108 11.52 -15.97 31.41
N CYS A 109 11.96 -16.37 30.21
CA CYS A 109 12.34 -15.42 29.14
C CYS A 109 11.35 -15.30 27.99
N THR A 110 10.10 -15.72 28.19
CA THR A 110 9.06 -15.64 27.15
C THR A 110 8.88 -14.23 26.62
N GLN A 111 8.88 -13.20 27.49
CA GLN A 111 8.77 -11.81 27.02
C GLN A 111 9.94 -11.42 26.11
N LYS A 112 11.18 -11.74 26.51
CA LYS A 112 12.36 -11.50 25.68
C LYS A 112 12.29 -12.22 24.32
N MET A 113 11.76 -13.45 24.28
CA MET A 113 11.56 -14.18 23.03
C MET A 113 10.47 -13.56 22.15
N ILE A 114 9.39 -13.07 22.76
CA ILE A 114 8.32 -12.36 22.07
C ILE A 114 8.86 -11.04 21.49
N ASP A 115 9.56 -10.24 22.29
CA ASP A 115 10.16 -8.97 21.87
C ASP A 115 11.12 -9.17 20.70
N ALA A 116 12.01 -10.17 20.78
CA ALA A 116 12.92 -10.51 19.68
C ALA A 116 12.17 -10.93 18.40
N ALA A 117 11.04 -11.62 18.53
CA ALA A 117 10.22 -12.01 17.38
C ALA A 117 9.51 -10.81 16.74
N TYR A 118 9.08 -9.81 17.52
CA TYR A 118 8.53 -8.56 16.99
C TYR A 118 9.63 -7.68 16.39
N GLU A 119 10.79 -7.56 17.04
CA GLU A 119 11.94 -6.82 16.52
C GLU A 119 12.43 -7.41 15.18
N ALA A 120 12.50 -8.74 15.06
CA ALA A 120 12.83 -9.38 13.79
C ALA A 120 11.81 -9.10 12.67
N ARG A 121 10.54 -8.86 13.04
CA ARG A 121 9.47 -8.49 12.08
C ARG A 121 9.51 -7.02 11.71
N GLU A 122 9.82 -6.13 12.64
CA GLU A 122 9.78 -4.67 12.46
C GLU A 122 11.12 -4.10 11.95
N GLY A 123 12.24 -4.58 12.47
CA GLY A 123 13.59 -4.09 12.20
C GLY A 123 14.22 -4.63 10.91
N GLY A 124 13.54 -5.52 10.18
CA GLY A 124 14.01 -6.03 8.91
C GLY A 124 14.24 -4.89 7.92
N SER A 125 15.41 -4.85 7.27
CA SER A 125 15.74 -3.83 6.27
C SER A 125 14.67 -3.70 5.18
N ALA A 126 14.03 -4.80 4.81
CA ALA A 126 12.90 -4.84 3.89
C ALA A 126 11.69 -4.00 4.32
N VAL A 127 11.38 -3.94 5.63
CA VAL A 127 10.26 -3.13 6.15
C VAL A 127 10.60 -1.65 6.05
N ARG A 128 11.82 -1.26 6.43
CA ARG A 128 12.30 0.12 6.29
C ARG A 128 12.31 0.57 4.83
N PHE A 129 12.74 -0.28 3.90
CA PHE A 129 12.66 0.01 2.46
C PHE A 129 11.21 0.09 1.96
N GLY A 130 10.31 -0.76 2.46
CA GLY A 130 8.88 -0.68 2.15
C GLY A 130 8.25 0.66 2.55
N GLN A 131 8.63 1.19 3.71
CA GLN A 131 8.18 2.52 4.17
C GLN A 131 8.66 3.63 3.22
N LEU A 132 9.95 3.62 2.83
CA LEU A 132 10.50 4.60 1.89
C LEU A 132 9.84 4.51 0.51
N ILE A 133 9.52 3.31 0.02
CA ILE A 133 8.81 3.12 -1.24
C ILE A 133 7.37 3.67 -1.14
N ALA A 134 6.70 3.44 -0.01
CA ALA A 134 5.35 3.95 0.21
C ALA A 134 5.31 5.48 0.28
N GLU A 135 6.30 6.10 0.93
CA GLU A 135 6.47 7.55 0.99
C GLU A 135 6.70 8.15 -0.40
N ALA A 136 7.64 7.60 -1.17
CA ALA A 136 7.91 8.04 -2.55
C ALA A 136 6.71 7.85 -3.49
N ARG A 137 5.89 6.81 -3.27
CA ARG A 137 4.63 6.62 -3.98
C ARG A 137 3.60 7.69 -3.60
N ALA A 138 3.48 8.01 -2.31
CA ALA A 138 2.56 9.03 -1.84
C ALA A 138 2.90 10.42 -2.41
N GLU A 139 4.19 10.80 -2.44
CA GLU A 139 4.66 12.05 -3.03
C GLU A 139 4.30 12.16 -4.52
N ARG A 140 4.48 11.07 -5.28
CA ARG A 140 4.10 11.04 -6.69
C ARG A 140 2.58 11.12 -6.85
N LEU A 141 1.81 10.39 -6.04
CA LEU A 141 0.35 10.44 -6.09
C LEU A 141 -0.16 11.86 -5.76
N SER A 142 0.46 12.57 -4.81
CA SER A 142 0.07 13.95 -4.51
C SER A 142 0.30 14.91 -5.69
N MET A 143 1.40 14.75 -6.44
CA MET A 143 1.60 15.56 -7.66
C MET A 143 0.53 15.27 -8.71
N ILE A 144 0.16 13.99 -8.90
CA ILE A 144 -0.88 13.60 -9.85
C ILE A 144 -2.25 14.16 -9.42
N ASP A 145 -2.55 14.15 -8.12
CA ASP A 145 -3.81 14.67 -7.59
C ASP A 145 -3.90 16.20 -7.75
N GLU A 146 -2.79 16.92 -7.57
CA GLU A 146 -2.70 18.38 -7.81
C GLU A 146 -2.93 18.71 -9.30
N ASP A 147 -2.25 18.01 -10.21
CA ASP A 147 -2.42 18.19 -11.66
C ASP A 147 -3.84 17.85 -12.11
N ALA A 148 -4.40 16.76 -11.58
CA ALA A 148 -5.78 16.37 -11.84
C ALA A 148 -6.75 17.44 -11.35
N ALA A 149 -6.59 17.98 -10.14
CA ALA A 149 -7.45 19.04 -9.61
C ALA A 149 -7.40 20.31 -10.48
N ALA A 150 -6.21 20.71 -10.94
CA ALA A 150 -6.04 21.86 -11.83
C ALA A 150 -6.70 21.66 -13.20
N GLU A 151 -6.69 20.43 -13.73
CA GLU A 151 -7.39 20.10 -14.97
C GLU A 151 -8.91 20.08 -14.76
N GLN A 152 -9.40 19.51 -13.66
CA GLN A 152 -10.83 19.49 -13.35
C GLN A 152 -11.38 20.91 -13.21
N GLU A 153 -10.69 21.82 -12.52
CA GLU A 153 -11.10 23.22 -12.43
C GLU A 153 -11.15 23.89 -13.81
N ARG A 154 -10.17 23.62 -14.69
CA ARG A 154 -10.18 24.12 -16.07
C ARG A 154 -11.38 23.58 -16.86
N VAL A 155 -11.70 22.30 -16.73
CA VAL A 155 -12.86 21.68 -17.39
C VAL A 155 -14.17 22.29 -16.88
N GLU A 156 -14.33 22.44 -15.56
CA GLU A 156 -15.53 23.03 -14.96
C GLU A 156 -15.77 24.48 -15.41
N MET A 157 -14.71 25.27 -15.57
CA MET A 157 -14.81 26.62 -16.12
C MET A 157 -15.27 26.61 -17.58
N ILE A 158 -14.74 25.71 -18.41
CA ILE A 158 -15.15 25.56 -19.81
C ILE A 158 -16.61 25.08 -19.91
N GLU A 159 -17.02 24.13 -19.06
CA GLU A 159 -18.40 23.63 -19.01
C GLU A 159 -19.39 24.71 -18.58
N ARG A 160 -19.00 25.57 -17.63
CA ARG A 160 -19.81 26.73 -17.22
C ARG A 160 -20.02 27.71 -18.37
N GLU A 161 -18.95 28.10 -19.06
CA GLU A 161 -19.03 28.98 -20.23
C GLU A 161 -19.88 28.36 -21.35
N TYR A 162 -19.77 27.04 -21.56
CA TYR A 162 -20.56 26.31 -22.54
C TYR A 162 -22.06 26.34 -22.20
N ASN A 163 -22.42 26.06 -20.94
CA ASN A 163 -23.80 26.08 -20.47
C ASN A 163 -24.40 27.49 -20.56
N GLU A 164 -23.66 28.54 -20.20
CA GLU A 164 -24.11 29.93 -20.34
C GLU A 164 -24.32 30.33 -21.81
N ARG A 165 -23.52 29.82 -22.74
CA ARG A 165 -23.78 30.00 -24.18
C ARG A 165 -25.07 29.29 -24.60
N LEU A 166 -25.27 28.04 -24.17
CA LEU A 166 -26.44 27.25 -24.51
C LEU A 166 -27.74 27.84 -23.94
N GLU A 167 -27.69 28.36 -22.70
CA GLU A 167 -28.83 29.04 -22.06
C GLU A 167 -29.23 30.30 -22.83
N ARG A 168 -28.26 31.12 -23.24
CA ARG A 168 -28.52 32.29 -24.09
C ARG A 168 -29.14 31.93 -25.43
N GLU A 169 -28.69 30.84 -26.06
CA GLU A 169 -29.28 30.33 -27.29
C GLU A 169 -30.73 29.85 -27.06
N ARG A 170 -30.99 29.11 -25.98
CA ARG A 170 -32.35 28.67 -25.61
C ARG A 170 -33.29 29.83 -25.32
N GLU A 171 -32.84 30.83 -24.56
CA GLU A 171 -33.63 32.03 -24.28
C GLU A 171 -33.94 32.82 -25.56
N ALA A 172 -32.98 32.91 -26.48
CA ALA A 172 -33.20 33.55 -27.78
C ALA A 172 -34.20 32.78 -28.66
N GLU A 173 -34.17 31.44 -28.65
CA GLU A 173 -35.11 30.59 -29.39
C GLU A 173 -36.54 30.71 -28.83
N VAL A 174 -36.71 30.67 -27.50
CA VAL A 174 -38.01 30.86 -26.82
C VAL A 174 -38.57 32.27 -27.05
N ALA A 175 -37.72 33.29 -27.12
CA ALA A 175 -38.16 34.65 -27.45
C ALA A 175 -38.58 34.81 -28.93
N ALA A 176 -38.05 33.99 -29.83
CA ALA A 176 -38.37 33.99 -31.26
C ALA A 176 -39.62 33.16 -31.61
N GLU A 177 -40.01 32.20 -30.76
CA GLU A 177 -41.20 31.34 -30.94
C GLU A 177 -42.37 31.86 -30.08
N PRO A 178 -43.30 32.69 -30.62
CA PRO A 178 -44.47 33.13 -29.86
C PRO A 178 -45.39 31.94 -29.57
N LEU A 179 -45.68 31.72 -28.28
CA LEU A 179 -46.69 30.74 -27.84
C LEU A 179 -48.02 31.02 -28.56
N PRO A 180 -48.69 30.01 -29.14
CA PRO A 180 -50.00 30.21 -29.73
C PRO A 180 -50.96 30.71 -28.64
N GLU A 181 -51.57 31.89 -28.87
CA GLU A 181 -52.59 32.43 -27.97
C GLU A 181 -53.78 31.44 -27.92
N PRO A 182 -54.32 31.12 -26.72
CA PRO A 182 -55.50 30.28 -26.64
C PRO A 182 -56.65 31.02 -27.32
N GLU A 183 -57.13 30.46 -28.42
CA GLU A 183 -58.27 30.99 -29.17
C GLU A 183 -59.50 30.99 -28.27
N SER A 184 -59.79 32.13 -27.66
CA SER A 184 -61.07 32.37 -27.00
C SER A 184 -62.15 32.44 -28.07
N SER A 185 -62.75 31.29 -28.36
CA SER A 185 -64.00 31.12 -29.09
C SER A 185 -64.75 29.99 -28.40
N ALA A 186 -66.06 29.99 -28.21
CA ALA A 186 -67.08 30.99 -28.34
C ALA A 186 -68.26 30.42 -27.53
N GLU A 187 -69.00 31.30 -26.87
CA GLU A 187 -70.46 31.22 -26.69
C GLU A 187 -71.10 29.82 -26.72
N ILE A 188 -71.16 29.14 -25.57
CA ILE A 188 -72.29 28.25 -25.27
C ILE A 188 -73.41 29.19 -24.81
N GLY A 189 -74.10 29.79 -25.79
CA GLY A 189 -75.36 30.49 -25.54
C GLY A 189 -76.39 29.50 -25.01
N GLY A 190 -76.95 29.82 -23.85
CA GLY A 190 -78.25 29.32 -23.46
C GLY A 190 -79.34 30.06 -24.23
N ASP A 191 -80.38 29.33 -24.62
CA ASP A 191 -81.78 29.76 -24.60
C ASP A 191 -82.64 28.49 -24.77
N ASP A 192 -83.86 28.56 -24.25
CA ASP A 192 -84.82 27.51 -23.90
C ASP A 192 -85.21 26.45 -24.97
#